data_AF-A0A2U2S3W7-F1
#
_entry.id   AF-A0A2U2S3W7-F1
#
_cell.length_a   1.000
_cell.length_b   1.000
_cell.length_c   1.000
_cell.angle_alpha   90.00
_cell.angle_beta   90.00
_cell.angle_gamma   90.00
#
_symmetry.space_group_name_H-M   'P 1'
#
loop_
_entity.id
_entity.type
_entity.pdbx_description
1 polymer ?
#
loop_
_entity_poly.entity_id
_entity_poly.type
_entity_poly.pdbx_seq_one_letter_code
_entity_poly.pdbx_strand_id
1 'polypeptide(L)'
;MISIQPLDYDDCKLAANAHITYLNSSLKGQTGIQILEYHYKSMITQKGAAGYVAKMNGQFAGYICGVWEPTLFRRQLLFHAPALMFYVAKYILENPHIVIQVFRRLIEVHELIFRRKKPNRSSFTAVNHSYELRPIVVLPEFRGTGIAEALVERLIQDAKERGFNQIFLLTEHDNLPAIRFYTRFGFLLEKEVQLHIGTPYATTGKLFRYYIHQ
;
A
#
# COMPACT_ATOMS: atom_id res chain seq x y z
N MET A 1 -5.07 2.01 -25.79
CA MET A 1 -6.16 2.49 -24.91
C MET A 1 -5.82 2.11 -23.48
N ILE A 2 -5.92 3.07 -22.55
CA ILE A 2 -5.76 2.85 -21.11
C ILE A 2 -7.09 2.37 -20.55
N SER A 3 -7.08 1.28 -19.79
CA SER A 3 -8.23 0.85 -18.99
C SER A 3 -7.80 0.68 -17.53
N ILE A 4 -8.66 1.11 -16.61
CA ILE A 4 -8.47 0.91 -15.18
C ILE A 4 -9.56 -0.03 -14.67
N GLN A 5 -9.16 -1.10 -14.00
CA GLN A 5 -10.06 -2.11 -13.46
C GLN A 5 -9.74 -2.40 -11.99
N PRO A 6 -10.71 -2.89 -11.20
CA PRO A 6 -10.42 -3.45 -9.89
C PRO A 6 -9.38 -4.58 -10.00
N LEU A 7 -8.50 -4.67 -9.01
CA LEU A 7 -7.52 -5.73 -8.89
C LEU A 7 -8.22 -7.09 -8.81
N ASP A 8 -7.81 -8.04 -9.64
CA ASP A 8 -8.29 -9.42 -9.64
C ASP A 8 -7.18 -10.42 -9.19
N TYR A 9 -7.52 -11.71 -9.17
CA TYR A 9 -6.59 -12.76 -8.76
C TYR A 9 -5.39 -12.94 -9.71
N ASP A 10 -5.59 -12.73 -11.00
CA ASP A 10 -4.57 -12.91 -12.04
C ASP A 10 -3.55 -11.77 -12.00
N ASP A 11 -4.01 -10.56 -11.65
CA ASP A 11 -3.19 -9.37 -11.52
C ASP A 11 -2.36 -9.37 -10.21
N CYS A 12 -2.76 -10.11 -9.17
CA CYS A 12 -2.10 -10.10 -7.84
C CYS A 12 -0.61 -10.47 -7.90
N LYS A 13 -0.26 -11.47 -8.70
CA LYS A 13 1.14 -11.88 -8.86
C LYS A 13 1.95 -10.82 -9.60
N LEU A 14 1.35 -10.14 -10.58
CA LEU A 14 2.00 -9.05 -11.32
C LEU A 14 2.24 -7.84 -10.41
N ALA A 15 1.25 -7.47 -9.59
CA ALA A 15 1.38 -6.42 -8.58
C ALA A 15 2.45 -6.75 -7.53
N ALA A 16 2.54 -8.00 -7.07
CA ALA A 16 3.58 -8.47 -6.16
C ALA A 16 4.98 -8.37 -6.74
N ASN A 17 5.17 -8.78 -8.01
CA ASN A 17 6.43 -8.63 -8.71
C ASN A 17 6.81 -7.15 -8.86
N ALA A 18 5.89 -6.33 -9.35
CA ALA A 18 6.11 -4.89 -9.50
C ALA A 18 6.42 -4.19 -8.16
N HIS A 19 5.80 -4.60 -7.06
CA HIS A 19 6.13 -4.11 -5.72
C HIS A 19 7.59 -4.38 -5.38
N ILE A 20 8.04 -5.64 -5.46
CA ILE A 20 9.41 -6.00 -5.05
C ILE A 20 10.46 -5.36 -5.96
N THR A 21 10.16 -5.24 -7.25
CA THR A 21 11.09 -4.70 -8.25
C THR A 21 11.24 -3.19 -8.13
N TYR A 22 10.15 -2.44 -7.92
CA TYR A 22 10.17 -0.98 -8.03
C TYR A 22 9.99 -0.22 -6.71
N LEU A 23 9.67 -0.91 -5.61
CA LEU A 23 9.55 -0.29 -4.30
C LEU A 23 10.63 -0.82 -3.35
N ASN A 24 10.94 -0.03 -2.32
CA ASN A 24 11.84 -0.44 -1.25
C ASN A 24 11.14 -1.41 -0.29
N SER A 25 10.87 -2.62 -0.79
CA SER A 25 10.22 -3.70 -0.04
C SER A 25 11.21 -4.39 0.90
N SER A 26 10.77 -4.65 2.14
CA SER A 26 11.49 -5.53 3.07
C SER A 26 11.43 -7.00 2.65
N LEU A 27 10.44 -7.39 1.84
CA LEU A 27 10.29 -8.73 1.27
C LEU A 27 11.09 -8.81 -0.03
N LYS A 28 11.85 -9.90 -0.20
CA LYS A 28 12.71 -10.16 -1.36
C LYS A 28 12.54 -11.60 -1.86
N GLY A 29 12.97 -11.83 -3.10
CA GLY A 29 12.97 -13.16 -3.72
C GLY A 29 11.58 -13.75 -3.99
N GLN A 30 11.56 -15.01 -4.42
CA GLN A 30 10.33 -15.70 -4.83
C GLN A 30 9.34 -15.89 -3.68
N THR A 31 9.84 -16.25 -2.50
CA THR A 31 8.99 -16.40 -1.30
C THR A 31 8.37 -15.05 -0.88
N GLY A 32 9.11 -13.95 -1.02
CA GLY A 32 8.58 -12.60 -0.82
C GLY A 32 7.45 -12.24 -1.78
N ILE A 33 7.58 -12.61 -3.06
CA ILE A 33 6.53 -12.44 -4.08
C ILE A 33 5.26 -13.22 -3.66
N GLN A 34 5.41 -14.46 -3.21
CA GLN A 34 4.28 -15.28 -2.77
C GLN A 34 3.55 -14.66 -1.58
N ILE A 35 4.29 -14.13 -0.59
CA ILE A 35 3.69 -13.42 0.55
C ILE A 35 2.91 -12.17 0.08
N LEU A 36 3.50 -11.37 -0.81
CA LEU A 36 2.84 -10.17 -1.34
C LEU A 36 1.65 -10.51 -2.24
N GLU A 37 1.68 -11.62 -2.95
CA GLU A 37 0.54 -12.09 -3.73
C GLU A 37 -0.68 -12.30 -2.83
N TYR A 38 -0.52 -12.92 -1.65
CA TYR A 38 -1.61 -13.04 -0.67
C TYR A 38 -2.04 -11.69 -0.08
N HIS A 39 -1.09 -10.77 0.12
CA HIS A 39 -1.41 -9.40 0.54
C HIS A 39 -2.34 -8.71 -0.46
N TYR A 40 -2.05 -8.81 -1.76
CA TYR A 40 -2.89 -8.24 -2.81
C TYR A 40 -4.22 -8.98 -2.97
N LYS A 41 -4.23 -10.31 -2.86
CA LYS A 41 -5.47 -11.10 -2.85
C LYS A 41 -6.44 -10.67 -1.75
N SER A 42 -5.93 -10.30 -0.57
CA SER A 42 -6.82 -9.81 0.51
C SER A 42 -7.52 -8.48 0.18
N MET A 43 -6.97 -7.66 -0.72
CA MET A 43 -7.58 -6.39 -1.15
C MET A 43 -8.75 -6.59 -2.12
N ILE A 44 -8.86 -7.74 -2.79
CA ILE A 44 -9.96 -8.07 -3.70
C ILE A 44 -11.30 -8.03 -2.97
N THR A 45 -11.31 -8.38 -1.68
CA THR A 45 -12.53 -8.36 -0.85
C THR A 45 -13.04 -6.95 -0.52
N GLN A 46 -12.23 -5.92 -0.79
CA GLN A 46 -12.54 -4.50 -0.56
C GLN A 46 -12.95 -4.13 0.87
N LYS A 47 -12.53 -4.90 1.87
CA LYS A 47 -12.86 -4.64 3.28
C LYS A 47 -11.69 -3.93 3.96
N GLY A 48 -11.68 -2.61 3.88
CA GLY A 48 -10.69 -1.74 4.52
C GLY A 48 -9.48 -1.38 3.66
N ALA A 49 -9.35 -2.00 2.49
CA ALA A 49 -8.41 -1.65 1.44
C ALA A 49 -8.96 -2.08 0.08
N ALA A 50 -8.56 -1.41 -0.99
CA ALA A 50 -8.87 -1.77 -2.38
C ALA A 50 -7.63 -1.61 -3.27
N GLY A 51 -7.58 -2.36 -4.36
CA GLY A 51 -6.56 -2.25 -5.39
C GLY A 51 -7.18 -2.03 -6.76
N TYR A 52 -6.49 -1.26 -7.60
CA TYR A 52 -6.84 -1.04 -9.00
C TYR A 52 -5.62 -1.25 -9.89
N VAL A 53 -5.85 -1.76 -11.09
CA VAL A 53 -4.83 -2.10 -12.08
C VAL A 53 -5.07 -1.30 -13.34
N ALA A 54 -3.99 -0.75 -13.89
CA ALA A 54 -3.99 -0.14 -15.20
C ALA A 54 -3.52 -1.16 -16.24
N LYS A 55 -4.28 -1.27 -17.34
CA LYS A 55 -3.89 -2.02 -18.53
C LYS A 55 -3.74 -1.08 -19.71
N MET A 56 -2.63 -1.19 -20.44
CA MET A 56 -2.41 -0.49 -21.71
C MET A 56 -2.51 -1.53 -22.83
N ASN A 57 -3.54 -1.41 -23.68
CA ASN A 57 -3.81 -2.40 -24.73
C ASN A 57 -3.94 -3.84 -24.19
N GLY A 58 -4.56 -4.00 -23.02
CA GLY A 58 -4.73 -5.29 -22.34
C GLY A 58 -3.53 -5.79 -21.54
N GLN A 59 -2.36 -5.18 -21.69
CA GLN A 59 -1.16 -5.53 -20.92
C GLN A 59 -1.13 -4.81 -19.57
N PHE A 60 -0.79 -5.52 -18.49
CA PHE A 60 -0.55 -4.94 -17.17
C PHE A 60 0.50 -3.84 -17.25
N ALA A 61 0.13 -2.62 -16.85
CA ALA A 61 0.98 -1.44 -16.94
C ALA A 61 1.30 -0.80 -15.59
N GLY A 62 0.53 -1.13 -14.55
CA GLY A 62 0.72 -0.60 -13.22
C GLY A 62 -0.46 -0.88 -12.31
N TYR A 63 -0.34 -0.48 -11.05
CA TYR A 63 -1.39 -0.63 -10.06
C TYR A 63 -1.32 0.46 -9.00
N ILE A 64 -2.41 0.61 -8.28
CA ILE A 64 -2.55 1.52 -7.15
C ILE A 64 -3.41 0.86 -6.07
N CYS A 65 -3.10 1.14 -4.80
CA CYS A 65 -3.91 0.66 -3.68
C CYS A 65 -4.32 1.81 -2.76
N GLY A 66 -5.51 1.65 -2.21
CA GLY A 66 -6.09 2.51 -1.19
C GLY A 66 -6.34 1.74 0.09
N VAL A 67 -6.04 2.34 1.25
CA VAL A 67 -6.25 1.72 2.56
C VAL A 67 -6.94 2.72 3.48
N TRP A 68 -8.09 2.36 4.04
CA TRP A 68 -8.85 3.23 4.97
C TRP A 68 -9.16 2.57 6.31
N GLU A 69 -9.10 1.24 6.41
CA GLU A 69 -9.22 0.51 7.68
C GLU A 69 -8.08 -0.51 7.81
N PRO A 70 -6.86 -0.07 8.19
CA PRO A 70 -5.68 -0.93 8.24
C PRO A 70 -5.80 -2.10 9.22
N THR A 71 -6.65 -2.00 10.24
CA THR A 71 -6.89 -3.06 11.24
C THR A 71 -7.76 -4.17 10.66
N LEU A 72 -8.87 -3.81 9.99
CA LEU A 72 -9.75 -4.75 9.31
C LEU A 72 -9.03 -5.48 8.17
N PHE A 73 -8.26 -4.74 7.39
CA PHE A 73 -7.43 -5.30 6.32
C PHE A 73 -6.40 -6.31 6.86
N ARG A 74 -5.65 -5.95 7.92
CA ARG A 74 -4.69 -6.86 8.57
C ARG A 74 -5.35 -8.12 9.13
N ARG A 75 -6.54 -7.97 9.72
CA ARG A 75 -7.29 -9.10 10.28
C ARG A 75 -7.66 -10.11 9.17
N GLN A 76 -8.09 -9.65 8.01
CA GLN A 76 -8.45 -10.53 6.90
C GLN A 76 -7.28 -11.32 6.34
N LEU A 77 -6.11 -10.67 6.23
CA LEU A 77 -4.89 -11.31 5.76
C LEU A 77 -4.53 -12.54 6.61
N LEU A 78 -4.74 -12.47 7.92
CA LEU A 78 -4.45 -13.56 8.85
C LEU A 78 -5.49 -14.68 8.82
N PHE A 79 -6.78 -14.37 8.62
CA PHE A 79 -7.84 -15.37 8.67
C PHE A 79 -8.05 -16.15 7.36
N HIS A 80 -7.60 -15.64 6.20
CA HIS A 80 -7.98 -16.20 4.90
C HIS A 80 -6.89 -17.00 4.18
N ALA A 81 -5.73 -17.25 4.79
CA ALA A 81 -4.67 -17.97 4.09
C ALA A 81 -3.78 -18.83 5.01
N PRO A 82 -4.17 -20.07 5.34
CA PRO A 82 -3.22 -21.05 5.89
C PRO A 82 -1.98 -21.21 4.99
N ALA A 83 -2.14 -21.04 3.67
CA ALA A 83 -1.03 -21.00 2.72
C ALA A 83 -0.09 -19.78 2.93
N LEU A 84 -0.60 -18.61 3.33
CA LEU A 84 0.25 -17.47 3.69
C LEU A 84 1.15 -17.84 4.87
N MET A 85 0.62 -18.52 5.89
CA MET A 85 1.40 -18.95 7.04
C MET A 85 2.53 -19.89 6.65
N PHE A 86 2.30 -20.79 5.69
CA PHE A 86 3.35 -21.64 5.11
C PHE A 86 4.46 -20.80 4.45
N TYR A 87 4.11 -19.82 3.61
CA TYR A 87 5.11 -18.97 2.96
C TYR A 87 5.85 -18.05 3.94
N VAL A 88 5.19 -17.57 4.99
CA VAL A 88 5.84 -16.82 6.07
C VAL A 88 6.84 -17.71 6.82
N ALA A 89 6.48 -18.94 7.16
CA ALA A 89 7.38 -19.89 7.80
C ALA A 89 8.59 -20.21 6.90
N LYS A 90 8.35 -20.45 5.61
CA LYS A 90 9.41 -20.65 4.61
C LYS A 90 10.35 -19.44 4.52
N TYR A 91 9.79 -18.23 4.50
CA TYR A 91 10.59 -17.00 4.41
C TYR A 91 11.47 -16.77 5.64
N ILE A 92 10.98 -17.14 6.82
CA ILE A 92 11.75 -17.12 8.07
C ILE A 92 12.91 -18.11 8.01
N LEU A 93 12.70 -19.32 7.49
CA LEU A 93 13.78 -20.31 7.32
C LEU A 93 14.88 -19.81 6.37
N GLU A 94 14.49 -19.14 5.30
CA GLU A 94 15.43 -18.52 4.34
C GLU A 94 16.12 -17.27 4.92
N ASN A 95 15.47 -16.56 5.86
CA ASN A 95 15.92 -15.29 6.41
C ASN A 95 15.74 -15.23 7.94
N PRO A 96 16.56 -15.94 8.74
CA PRO A 96 16.33 -16.09 10.18
C PRO A 96 16.27 -14.77 10.97
N HIS A 97 16.97 -13.74 10.50
CA HIS A 97 16.99 -12.40 11.10
C HIS A 97 15.60 -11.71 11.11
N ILE A 98 14.65 -12.18 10.31
CA ILE A 98 13.29 -11.63 10.20
C ILE A 98 12.37 -12.13 11.33
N VAL A 99 12.75 -13.18 12.08
CA VAL A 99 11.99 -13.70 13.23
C VAL A 99 11.55 -12.60 14.19
N ILE A 100 12.47 -11.71 14.55
CA ILE A 100 12.20 -10.64 15.52
C ILE A 100 11.14 -9.68 14.96
N GLN A 101 11.18 -9.39 13.66
CA GLN A 101 10.21 -8.50 13.00
C GLN A 101 8.82 -9.15 12.95
N VAL A 102 8.75 -10.44 12.63
CA VAL A 102 7.48 -11.19 12.62
C VAL A 102 6.90 -11.26 14.03
N PHE A 103 7.72 -11.62 15.02
CA PHE A 103 7.30 -11.68 16.41
C PHE A 103 6.75 -10.34 16.91
N ARG A 104 7.44 -9.24 16.60
CA ARG A 104 6.98 -7.88 16.93
C ARG A 104 5.65 -7.55 16.27
N ARG A 105 5.46 -7.89 14.99
CA ARG A 105 4.18 -7.72 14.27
C ARG A 105 3.04 -8.54 14.90
N LEU A 106 3.32 -9.76 15.36
CA LEU A 106 2.33 -10.60 16.03
C LEU A 106 1.89 -10.00 17.37
N ILE A 107 2.83 -9.44 18.15
CA ILE A 107 2.49 -8.71 19.38
C ILE A 107 1.61 -7.50 19.07
N GLU A 108 1.95 -6.69 18.06
CA GLU A 108 1.15 -5.52 17.66
C GLU A 108 -0.28 -5.93 17.28
N VAL A 109 -0.44 -7.01 16.51
CA VAL A 109 -1.76 -7.53 16.15
C VAL A 109 -2.51 -8.05 17.37
N HIS A 110 -1.84 -8.81 18.25
CA HIS A 110 -2.44 -9.31 19.47
C HIS A 110 -2.91 -8.16 20.37
N GLU A 111 -2.11 -7.12 20.56
CA GLU A 111 -2.52 -5.94 21.32
C GLU A 111 -3.71 -5.23 20.67
N LEU A 112 -3.76 -5.10 19.35
CA LEU A 112 -4.91 -4.51 18.65
C LEU A 112 -6.20 -5.33 18.79
N ILE A 113 -6.10 -6.66 18.85
CA ILE A 113 -7.25 -7.56 18.97
C ILE A 113 -7.72 -7.66 20.43
N PHE A 114 -6.80 -7.76 21.40
CA PHE A 114 -7.12 -8.11 22.79
C PHE A 114 -7.09 -6.92 23.77
N ARG A 115 -6.37 -5.84 23.49
CA ARG A 115 -6.36 -4.63 24.34
C ARG A 115 -7.15 -3.49 23.70
N ARG A 116 -8.11 -2.93 24.45
CA ARG A 116 -8.67 -1.59 24.24
C ARG A 116 -7.64 -0.44 24.42
N LYS A 117 -6.33 -0.72 24.41
CA LYS A 117 -5.33 0.34 24.46
C LYS A 117 -5.20 0.92 23.06
N LYS A 118 -5.55 2.20 22.91
CA LYS A 118 -5.17 2.99 21.72
C LYS A 118 -3.66 2.74 21.50
N PRO A 119 -3.24 2.33 20.30
CA PRO A 119 -1.82 2.10 20.01
C PRO A 119 -1.04 3.34 20.44
N ASN A 120 0.15 3.16 21.02
CA ASN A 120 1.00 4.28 21.42
C ASN A 120 1.38 5.04 20.14
N ARG A 121 0.58 6.08 19.84
CA ARG A 121 0.58 6.79 18.57
C ARG A 121 1.84 7.64 18.52
N SER A 122 2.91 7.10 17.96
CA SER A 122 3.93 7.93 17.32
C SER A 122 3.24 8.72 16.19
N SER A 123 2.73 9.90 16.56
CA SER A 123 2.57 11.14 15.78
C SER A 123 1.85 11.13 14.43
N PHE A 124 1.24 10.02 13.99
CA PHE A 124 0.86 9.89 12.57
C PHE A 124 -0.51 9.32 12.23
N THR A 125 -1.14 8.64 13.18
CA THR A 125 -2.48 8.07 13.01
C THR A 125 -3.59 8.94 13.60
N ALA A 126 -3.31 10.23 13.82
CA ALA A 126 -4.30 11.21 14.25
C ALA A 126 -5.19 11.74 13.11
N VAL A 127 -5.08 11.18 11.91
CA VAL A 127 -6.03 11.43 10.83
C VAL A 127 -7.15 10.40 10.97
N ASN A 128 -8.07 10.65 11.91
CA ASN A 128 -9.29 9.84 12.06
C ASN A 128 -10.09 9.94 10.73
N HIS A 129 -10.55 8.82 10.15
CA HIS A 129 -11.22 8.73 8.84
C HIS A 129 -10.39 9.21 7.65
N SER A 130 -9.41 8.40 7.26
CA SER A 130 -8.50 8.78 6.18
C SER A 130 -8.27 7.65 5.21
N TYR A 131 -8.37 7.98 3.93
CA TYR A 131 -8.06 7.08 2.84
C TYR A 131 -6.59 7.29 2.43
N GLU A 132 -5.74 6.30 2.68
CA GLU A 132 -4.33 6.33 2.36
C GLU A 132 -4.10 5.78 0.94
N LEU A 133 -3.43 6.55 0.07
CA LEU A 133 -2.88 6.03 -1.18
C LEU A 133 -1.54 5.35 -0.87
N ARG A 134 -1.52 4.01 -0.91
CA ARG A 134 -0.28 3.23 -0.79
C ARG A 134 -0.46 1.77 -1.24
N PRO A 135 0.39 1.24 -2.16
CA PRO A 135 1.34 1.94 -3.03
C PRO A 135 0.74 2.35 -4.39
N ILE A 136 1.53 3.06 -5.20
CA ILE A 136 1.31 3.24 -6.65
C ILE A 136 2.57 2.81 -7.39
N VAL A 137 2.42 2.05 -8.49
CA VAL A 137 3.53 1.66 -9.37
C VAL A 137 3.06 1.70 -10.82
N VAL A 138 3.88 2.31 -11.68
CA VAL A 138 3.75 2.24 -13.14
C VAL A 138 5.03 1.65 -13.71
N LEU A 139 4.90 0.61 -14.55
CA LEU A 139 6.06 -0.04 -15.16
C LEU A 139 6.85 0.96 -16.03
N PRO A 140 8.19 0.92 -16.03
CA PRO A 140 9.04 1.87 -16.75
C PRO A 140 8.64 2.12 -18.20
N GLU A 141 8.30 1.05 -18.94
CA GLU A 141 7.90 1.07 -20.35
C GLU A 141 6.59 1.82 -20.62
N PHE A 142 5.77 2.07 -19.60
CA PHE A 142 4.51 2.80 -19.72
C PHE A 142 4.52 4.16 -19.01
N ARG A 143 5.67 4.66 -18.56
CA ARG A 143 5.76 6.00 -17.93
C ARG A 143 5.57 7.11 -18.95
N GLY A 144 5.10 8.27 -18.48
CA GLY A 144 4.85 9.43 -19.35
C GLY A 144 3.61 9.30 -20.25
N THR A 145 2.79 8.27 -20.04
CA THR A 145 1.60 7.98 -20.87
C THR A 145 0.27 8.40 -20.23
N GLY A 146 0.29 9.00 -19.03
CA GLY A 146 -0.92 9.35 -18.28
C GLY A 146 -1.49 8.24 -17.39
N ILE A 147 -0.85 7.07 -17.31
CA ILE A 147 -1.35 5.94 -16.50
C ILE A 147 -1.37 6.25 -14.99
N ALA A 148 -0.35 6.94 -14.48
CA ALA A 148 -0.30 7.30 -13.07
C ALA A 148 -1.46 8.22 -12.72
N GLU A 149 -1.74 9.21 -13.57
CA GLU A 149 -2.88 10.10 -13.45
C GLU A 149 -4.21 9.33 -13.44
N ALA A 150 -4.43 8.44 -14.41
CA ALA A 150 -5.65 7.62 -14.49
C ALA A 150 -5.85 6.70 -13.26
N LEU A 151 -4.76 6.14 -12.71
CA LEU A 151 -4.79 5.35 -11.49
C LEU A 151 -5.21 6.20 -10.28
N VAL A 152 -4.65 7.40 -10.14
CA VAL A 152 -4.97 8.31 -9.03
C VAL A 152 -6.41 8.82 -9.13
N GLU A 153 -6.88 9.17 -10.33
CA GLU A 153 -8.28 9.56 -10.58
C GLU A 153 -9.25 8.45 -10.17
N ARG A 154 -8.97 7.19 -10.54
CA ARG A 154 -9.78 6.05 -10.13
C ARG A 154 -9.82 5.90 -8.61
N LEU A 155 -8.70 6.12 -7.94
CA LEU A 155 -8.61 6.00 -6.49
C LEU A 155 -9.36 7.13 -5.78
N ILE A 156 -9.31 8.36 -6.30
CA ILE A 156 -10.10 9.50 -5.83
C ILE A 156 -11.60 9.19 -5.95
N GLN A 157 -12.01 8.62 -7.09
CA GLN A 157 -13.38 8.22 -7.31
C GLN A 157 -13.82 7.13 -6.31
N ASP A 158 -12.99 6.10 -6.06
CA ASP A 158 -13.28 5.09 -5.05
C ASP A 158 -13.39 5.67 -3.63
N ALA A 159 -12.50 6.58 -3.25
CA ALA A 159 -12.57 7.27 -1.97
C ALA A 159 -13.87 8.09 -1.85
N LYS A 160 -14.26 8.80 -2.92
CA LYS A 160 -15.52 9.57 -2.98
C LYS A 160 -16.75 8.66 -2.83
N GLU A 161 -16.78 7.54 -3.56
CA GLU A 161 -17.86 6.53 -3.49
C GLU A 161 -18.02 5.93 -2.09
N ARG A 162 -16.93 5.83 -1.34
CA ARG A 162 -16.92 5.36 0.05
C ARG A 162 -17.21 6.45 1.08
N GLY A 163 -17.49 7.68 0.65
CA GLY A 163 -17.83 8.80 1.52
C GLY A 163 -16.62 9.51 2.14
N PHE A 164 -15.41 9.27 1.66
CA PHE A 164 -14.24 10.05 2.08
C PHE A 164 -14.23 11.40 1.34
N ASN A 165 -13.85 12.45 2.06
CA ASN A 165 -13.68 13.80 1.53
C ASN A 165 -12.20 14.15 1.27
N GLN A 166 -11.28 13.21 1.49
CA GLN A 166 -9.85 13.43 1.35
C GLN A 166 -9.09 12.12 1.18
N ILE A 167 -7.97 12.19 0.46
CA ILE A 167 -6.93 11.16 0.38
C ILE A 167 -5.63 11.75 0.93
N PHE A 168 -4.83 10.94 1.61
CA PHE A 168 -3.47 11.32 1.97
C PHE A 168 -2.45 10.28 1.49
N LEU A 169 -1.19 10.69 1.42
CA LEU A 169 -0.07 9.80 1.13
C LEU A 169 1.20 10.27 1.83
N LEU A 170 2.15 9.33 1.92
CA LEU A 170 3.48 9.56 2.46
C LEU A 170 4.51 9.23 1.39
N THR A 171 5.50 10.10 1.24
CA THR A 171 6.64 9.87 0.36
C THR A 171 7.95 10.28 1.04
N GLU A 172 9.05 9.61 0.70
CA GLU A 172 10.38 9.95 1.20
C GLU A 172 10.79 11.35 0.69
N HIS A 173 11.54 12.11 1.50
CA HIS A 173 11.88 13.50 1.19
C HIS A 173 12.69 13.67 -0.11
N ASP A 174 13.42 12.63 -0.50
CA ASP A 174 14.30 12.55 -1.67
C ASP A 174 13.62 11.91 -2.89
N ASN A 175 12.37 11.45 -2.77
CA ASN A 175 11.58 10.96 -3.89
C ASN A 175 11.01 12.13 -4.73
N LEU A 176 11.91 12.91 -5.32
CA LEU A 176 11.60 14.08 -6.13
C LEU A 176 10.63 13.79 -7.28
N PRO A 177 10.69 12.64 -7.99
CA PRO A 177 9.71 12.30 -9.01
C PRO A 177 8.29 12.20 -8.45
N ALA A 178 8.09 11.50 -7.32
CA ALA A 178 6.78 11.36 -6.69
C ALA A 178 6.27 12.71 -6.16
N ILE A 179 7.14 13.50 -5.51
CA ILE A 179 6.81 14.85 -5.03
C ILE A 179 6.30 15.72 -6.17
N ARG A 180 7.02 15.79 -7.30
CA ARG A 180 6.59 16.57 -8.47
C ARG A 180 5.26 16.08 -9.04
N PHE A 181 5.09 14.76 -9.13
CA PHE A 181 3.86 14.15 -9.63
C PHE A 181 2.65 14.54 -8.76
N TYR A 182 2.74 14.34 -7.45
CA TYR A 182 1.62 14.63 -6.55
C TYR A 182 1.29 16.13 -6.48
N THR A 183 2.31 17.00 -6.43
CA THR A 183 2.10 18.46 -6.47
C THR A 183 1.42 18.88 -7.76
N ARG A 184 1.87 18.38 -8.93
CA ARG A 184 1.25 18.70 -10.23
C ARG A 184 -0.18 18.18 -10.33
N PHE A 185 -0.46 17.02 -9.74
CA PHE A 185 -1.80 16.43 -9.73
C PHE A 185 -2.79 17.24 -8.86
N GLY A 186 -2.29 17.99 -7.88
CA GLY A 186 -3.11 18.83 -6.99
C GLY A 186 -3.13 18.38 -5.52
N PHE A 187 -2.25 17.46 -5.13
CA PHE A 187 -2.02 17.20 -3.71
C PHE A 187 -1.26 18.36 -3.07
N LEU A 188 -1.69 18.75 -1.87
CA LEU A 188 -1.07 19.79 -1.06
C LEU A 188 -0.11 19.15 -0.06
N LEU A 189 1.11 19.68 0.02
CA LEU A 189 2.06 19.33 1.07
C LEU A 189 1.56 19.90 2.40
N GLU A 190 1.26 19.05 3.38
CA GLU A 190 0.81 19.52 4.70
C GLU A 190 1.96 19.70 5.68
N LYS A 191 2.87 18.71 5.76
CA LYS A 191 3.97 18.72 6.72
C LYS A 191 5.09 17.74 6.37
N GLU A 192 6.28 18.02 6.90
CA GLU A 192 7.42 17.11 6.95
C GLU A 192 7.40 16.25 8.21
N VAL A 193 7.85 15.01 8.05
CA VAL A 193 7.40 13.92 8.91
C VAL A 193 8.45 12.83 9.03
N GLN A 194 8.52 12.17 10.18
CA GLN A 194 9.46 11.07 10.39
C GLN A 194 8.80 9.74 9.98
N LEU A 195 9.33 9.14 8.92
CA LEU A 195 8.89 7.87 8.35
C LEU A 195 9.75 6.72 8.86
N HIS A 196 9.12 5.57 9.10
CA HIS A 196 9.81 4.32 9.40
C HIS A 196 9.47 3.32 8.28
N ILE A 197 10.10 3.50 7.11
CA ILE A 197 9.89 2.65 5.94
C ILE A 197 11.02 1.63 5.87
N GLY A 198 10.71 0.36 6.10
CA GLY A 198 11.61 -0.78 5.79
C GLY A 198 12.93 -0.84 6.57
N THR A 199 13.25 0.16 7.39
CA THR A 199 14.49 0.25 8.17
C THR A 199 14.18 0.63 9.63
N PRO A 200 15.07 0.32 10.58
CA PRO A 200 14.93 0.75 11.96
C PRO A 200 15.20 2.25 12.17
N TYR A 201 15.69 2.96 11.14
CA TYR A 201 16.03 4.38 11.23
C TYR A 201 14.87 5.24 10.72
N ALA A 202 14.60 6.34 11.42
CA ALA A 202 13.64 7.32 10.96
C ALA A 202 14.22 8.07 9.76
N THR A 203 13.51 8.07 8.63
CA THR A 203 13.82 8.90 7.47
C THR A 203 12.85 10.07 7.41
N THR A 204 13.33 11.23 6.96
CA THR A 204 12.44 12.36 6.71
C THR A 204 11.59 12.07 5.48
N GLY A 205 10.29 12.34 5.60
CA GLY A 205 9.33 12.24 4.53
C GLY A 205 8.38 13.42 4.50
N LYS A 206 7.44 13.37 3.57
CA LYS A 206 6.45 14.40 3.31
C LYS A 206 5.06 13.80 3.30
N LEU A 207 4.15 14.41 4.06
CA LEU A 207 2.73 14.09 4.04
C LEU A 207 2.01 15.02 3.06
N PHE A 208 1.35 14.41 2.08
CA PHE A 208 0.52 15.10 1.10
C PHE A 208 -0.95 14.76 1.33
N ARG A 209 -1.83 15.71 1.02
CA ARG A 209 -3.28 15.52 1.07
C ARG A 209 -3.96 16.07 -0.18
N TYR A 210 -4.94 15.33 -0.67
CA TYR A 210 -5.87 15.76 -1.72
C TYR A 210 -7.26 15.86 -1.12
N TYR A 211 -7.90 17.01 -1.30
CA TYR A 211 -9.27 17.25 -0.83
C TYR A 211 -10.24 16.96 -1.98
N ILE A 212 -11.20 16.07 -1.72
CA ILE A 212 -12.20 15.66 -2.71
C ILE A 212 -13.36 16.65 -2.66
N HIS A 213 -13.58 17.36 -3.76
CA HIS A 213 -14.75 18.24 -3.90
C HIS A 213 -16.00 17.39 -4.18
N GLN A 214 -17.08 17.68 -3.45
CA GLN A 214 -18.36 17.00 -3.59
C GLN A 214 -19.05 17.39 -4.89
#